data_AF-A0A2T7PES6-F1
#
_entry.id   AF-A0A2T7PES6-F1
#
_cell.length_a   1.000
_cell.length_b   1.000
_cell.length_c   1.000
_cell.angle_alpha   90.00
_cell.angle_beta   90.00
_cell.angle_gamma   90.00
#
_symmetry.space_group_name_H-M   'P 1'
#
loop_
_entity.id
_entity.type
_entity.pdbx_description
1 polymer ?
#
loop_
_entity_poly.entity_id
_entity_poly.type
_entity_poly.pdbx_seq_one_letter_code
_entity_poly.pdbx_strand_id
1 'polypeptide(L)'
;MGVALEFLAARGCISNNTEAWKTLIEEIWFNLYSRTEGTSSAHDSSGFEHVFLGELRGHSVLGLNNWIEYYKEEKSGRINYLGWIDYMTNPNIVSISFVWEGAQAPVRSFFVGTSPEFDMAVATLCAVARGNQGCHLTINGKSFTYQTYVIRHNHNQQLQITAAYPIVPAHSAPVNATGEELSDTDDTDYDQQRTKSTIKATVSLCPIVSATAPRDVEVAMFVVPVAFFLTFALAAGDPNSCQGRCFAKLNISQPCQCNTYCERYEDCCSDFFNLCRGLENCHPISAAALAQAAQDIYDADKNRVDGSKYRINYQLRYTAGVDSPNKFFESFDETVLQGPTFRALSDLEDNYEENVLVPETYTDGEWAEVQTFINNLIESDPMKTVLSFLSQRGCITNSDEAMKTLIEELWFNLYPRTNASNAVNDSSGFEHVFLGELRNHTVLGLNNWLEYYKEEKSGNINYLGWIDHMVDPNIVSISFAWKGAVAPIRSFFVGTSPEFDMAVATLCAVARTDQVCPLTINGKSFTYQTYDVRHKLQLQIAAAYPIVPPHSAEIVG
;
A
#
# COMPACT_ATOMS: atom_id res chain seq x y z
N MET A 1 18.29 -0.64 10.71
CA MET A 1 18.96 -1.56 11.65
C MET A 1 20.47 -1.32 11.79
N GLY A 2 21.30 -1.46 10.75
CA GLY A 2 22.77 -1.36 10.87
C GLY A 2 23.28 -0.12 11.62
N VAL A 3 22.70 1.07 11.34
CA VAL A 3 23.01 2.33 12.04
C VAL A 3 22.84 2.22 13.56
N ALA A 4 21.79 1.55 14.05
CA ALA A 4 21.54 1.40 15.48
C ALA A 4 22.54 0.44 16.12
N LEU A 5 22.87 -0.66 15.45
CA LEU A 5 23.83 -1.65 15.94
C LEU A 5 25.25 -1.11 15.99
N GLU A 6 25.68 -0.38 14.95
CA GLU A 6 26.95 0.34 14.93
C GLU A 6 27.02 1.37 16.07
N PHE A 7 25.94 2.12 16.30
CA PHE A 7 25.86 3.09 17.39
C PHE A 7 26.04 2.46 18.77
N LEU A 8 25.40 1.31 19.01
CA LEU A 8 25.50 0.54 20.25
C LEU A 8 26.89 -0.08 20.41
N ALA A 9 27.46 -0.63 19.34
CA ALA A 9 28.79 -1.23 19.34
C ALA A 9 29.88 -0.19 19.61
N ALA A 10 29.80 0.98 18.98
CA ALA A 10 30.71 2.11 19.21
C ALA A 10 30.69 2.64 20.65
N ARG A 11 29.62 2.34 21.42
CA ARG A 11 29.48 2.70 22.84
C ARG A 11 29.77 1.53 23.79
N GLY A 12 30.25 0.41 23.25
CA GLY A 12 30.58 -0.78 24.04
C GLY A 12 29.36 -1.48 24.63
N CYS A 13 28.15 -1.21 24.15
CA CYS A 13 26.94 -1.85 24.65
C CYS A 13 26.76 -3.26 24.07
N ILE A 14 27.34 -3.53 22.88
CA ILE A 14 27.31 -4.82 22.18
C ILE A 14 28.64 -5.06 21.46
N SER A 15 28.90 -6.31 21.06
CA SER A 15 30.08 -6.63 20.24
C SER A 15 29.95 -6.10 18.82
N ASN A 16 31.06 -5.65 18.21
CA ASN A 16 31.09 -5.13 16.84
C ASN A 16 31.38 -6.23 15.81
N ASN A 17 30.44 -7.17 15.64
CA ASN A 17 30.50 -8.14 14.56
C ASN A 17 29.09 -8.63 14.18
N THR A 18 28.93 -8.98 12.91
CA THR A 18 27.63 -9.32 12.32
C THR A 18 26.95 -10.53 12.98
N GLU A 19 27.73 -11.52 13.41
CA GLU A 19 27.17 -12.72 14.04
C GLU A 19 26.57 -12.39 15.41
N ALA A 20 27.30 -11.64 16.24
CA ALA A 20 26.80 -11.16 17.52
C ALA A 20 25.59 -10.24 17.36
N TRP A 21 25.53 -9.44 16.29
CA TRP A 21 24.35 -8.63 15.98
C TRP A 21 23.14 -9.49 15.64
N LYS A 22 23.32 -10.53 14.82
CA LYS A 22 22.26 -11.46 14.47
C LYS A 22 21.74 -12.19 15.71
N THR A 23 22.64 -12.74 16.52
CA THR A 23 22.29 -13.40 17.79
C THR A 23 21.51 -12.46 18.71
N LEU A 24 21.94 -11.21 18.86
CA LEU A 24 21.25 -10.22 19.68
C LEU A 24 19.83 -9.94 19.18
N ILE A 25 19.64 -9.78 17.86
CA ILE A 25 18.30 -9.55 17.28
C ILE A 25 17.41 -10.78 17.47
N GLU A 26 17.94 -11.98 17.26
CA GLU A 26 17.25 -13.24 17.56
C GLU A 26 16.82 -13.32 19.02
N GLU A 27 17.71 -12.98 19.96
CA GLU A 27 17.41 -12.96 21.39
C GLU A 27 16.33 -11.96 21.77
N ILE A 28 16.40 -10.73 21.24
CA ILE A 28 15.46 -9.65 21.60
C ILE A 28 14.07 -9.91 21.04
N TRP A 29 13.97 -10.40 19.80
CA TRP A 29 12.72 -10.39 19.04
C TRP A 29 12.11 -11.77 18.84
N PHE A 30 12.90 -12.82 18.65
CA PHE A 30 12.39 -14.08 18.12
C PHE A 30 12.50 -15.25 19.10
N ASN A 31 13.39 -15.18 20.09
CA ASN A 31 13.48 -16.21 21.12
C ASN A 31 12.24 -16.19 22.01
N LEU A 32 11.64 -17.37 22.18
CA LEU A 32 10.43 -17.55 22.97
C LEU A 32 10.73 -17.42 24.48
N TYR A 33 9.82 -16.79 25.23
CA TYR A 33 9.88 -16.72 26.68
C TYR A 33 8.59 -17.16 27.35
N SER A 34 8.74 -17.61 28.59
CA SER A 34 7.61 -17.86 29.48
C SER A 34 7.16 -16.57 30.13
N ARG A 35 5.85 -16.41 30.22
CA ARG A 35 5.18 -15.26 30.83
C ARG A 35 4.81 -15.48 32.31
N THR A 36 5.15 -16.65 32.89
CA THR A 36 4.84 -17.02 34.28
C THR A 36 6.06 -17.60 35.00
N GLU A 37 6.39 -17.06 36.16
CA GLU A 37 7.34 -17.71 37.08
C GLU A 37 6.68 -18.96 37.68
N GLY A 38 6.99 -20.14 37.11
CA GLY A 38 6.48 -21.42 37.59
C GLY A 38 6.98 -22.59 36.74
N THR A 39 7.26 -23.73 37.38
CA THR A 39 8.00 -24.89 36.84
C THR A 39 7.27 -25.71 35.75
N SER A 40 6.30 -25.14 35.05
CA SER A 40 5.54 -25.82 33.98
C SER A 40 4.99 -24.86 32.93
N SER A 41 5.75 -23.84 32.55
CA SER A 41 5.32 -22.86 31.57
C SER A 41 5.93 -23.14 30.19
N ALA A 42 5.09 -23.45 29.21
CA ALA A 42 5.50 -23.49 27.81
C ALA A 42 6.05 -22.09 27.42
N HIS A 43 7.18 -22.08 26.71
CA HIS A 43 7.67 -20.86 26.05
C HIS A 43 6.68 -20.55 24.91
N ASP A 44 5.82 -19.54 25.07
CA ASP A 44 4.62 -19.37 24.24
C ASP A 44 4.47 -17.98 23.61
N SER A 45 5.47 -17.10 23.73
CA SER A 45 5.44 -15.76 23.13
C SER A 45 6.85 -15.23 22.85
N SER A 46 6.97 -14.33 21.89
CA SER A 46 8.20 -13.64 21.47
C SER A 46 8.04 -12.12 21.47
N GLY A 47 9.16 -11.39 21.40
CA GLY A 47 9.12 -9.92 21.32
C GLY A 47 8.47 -9.42 20.03
N PHE A 48 8.64 -10.15 18.93
CA PHE A 48 8.03 -9.85 17.64
C PHE A 48 6.50 -9.99 17.71
N GLU A 49 6.00 -11.13 18.20
CA GLU A 49 4.57 -11.36 18.37
C GLU A 49 3.95 -10.28 19.26
N HIS A 50 4.58 -9.96 20.40
CA HIS A 50 3.99 -9.03 21.34
C HIS A 50 3.99 -7.57 20.86
N VAL A 51 5.03 -7.12 20.16
CA VAL A 51 5.14 -5.71 19.74
C VAL A 51 4.47 -5.46 18.39
N PHE A 52 4.72 -6.33 17.40
CA PHE A 52 4.27 -6.13 16.02
C PHE A 52 2.89 -6.73 15.78
N LEU A 53 2.67 -7.98 16.18
CA LEU A 53 1.41 -8.67 15.88
C LEU A 53 0.30 -8.35 16.88
N GLY A 54 0.68 -8.20 18.15
CA GLY A 54 -0.28 -8.15 19.25
C GLY A 54 -0.95 -9.51 19.50
N GLU A 55 -1.55 -9.64 20.67
CA GLU A 55 -2.17 -10.87 21.13
C GLU A 55 -3.50 -10.55 21.82
N LEU A 56 -4.52 -11.36 21.56
CA LEU A 56 -5.78 -11.35 22.32
C LEU A 56 -5.72 -12.40 23.43
N ARG A 57 -5.97 -12.00 24.67
CA ARG A 57 -6.05 -12.90 25.81
C ARG A 57 -7.36 -12.69 26.57
N GLY A 58 -8.35 -13.51 26.26
CA GLY A 58 -9.71 -13.33 26.79
C GLY A 58 -10.28 -12.00 26.31
N HIS A 59 -10.59 -11.08 27.24
CA HIS A 59 -11.11 -9.75 26.94
C HIS A 59 -10.04 -8.65 26.95
N SER A 60 -8.76 -9.00 26.79
CA SER A 60 -7.64 -8.06 26.85
C SER A 60 -6.82 -8.08 25.57
N VAL A 61 -6.53 -6.90 25.05
CA VAL A 61 -5.54 -6.69 23.99
C VAL A 61 -4.17 -6.49 24.62
N LEU A 62 -3.23 -7.37 24.29
CA LEU A 62 -1.83 -7.28 24.70
C LEU A 62 -1.00 -6.88 23.47
N GLY A 63 -0.20 -5.83 23.56
CA GLY A 63 0.59 -5.38 22.42
C GLY A 63 -0.21 -4.70 21.31
N LEU A 64 0.16 -4.96 20.06
CA LEU A 64 -0.26 -4.26 18.83
C LEU A 64 0.18 -2.78 18.81
N ASN A 65 1.50 -2.56 18.72
CA ASN A 65 2.10 -1.22 18.61
C ASN A 65 2.78 -1.01 17.25
N ASN A 66 2.24 -1.64 16.21
CA ASN A 66 2.72 -1.48 14.84
C ASN A 66 1.57 -1.12 13.91
N TRP A 67 1.76 -0.04 13.15
CA TRP A 67 0.70 0.49 12.30
C TRP A 67 0.32 -0.43 11.15
N ILE A 68 1.25 -1.26 10.65
CA ILE A 68 0.99 -2.17 9.53
C ILE A 68 0.05 -3.28 10.00
N GLU A 69 0.32 -3.87 11.17
CA GLU A 69 -0.58 -4.88 11.71
C GLU A 69 -1.92 -4.29 12.14
N TYR A 70 -1.90 -3.14 12.82
CA TYR A 70 -3.12 -2.41 13.16
C TYR A 70 -4.00 -2.20 11.91
N TYR A 71 -3.40 -1.73 10.81
CA TYR A 71 -4.09 -1.53 9.55
C TYR A 71 -4.65 -2.83 8.97
N LYS A 72 -3.91 -3.94 8.99
CA LYS A 72 -4.44 -5.24 8.51
C LYS A 72 -5.64 -5.71 9.33
N GLU A 73 -5.54 -5.60 10.64
CA GLU A 73 -6.58 -6.02 11.57
C GLU A 73 -7.83 -5.14 11.45
N GLU A 74 -7.65 -3.83 11.27
CA GLU A 74 -8.73 -2.89 10.95
C GLU A 74 -9.37 -3.17 9.59
N LYS A 75 -8.55 -3.38 8.56
CA LYS A 75 -9.01 -3.77 7.22
C LYS A 75 -9.80 -5.08 7.23
N SER A 76 -9.45 -6.02 8.11
CA SER A 76 -10.17 -7.29 8.24
C SER A 76 -11.51 -7.15 8.99
N GLY A 77 -11.84 -5.95 9.48
CA GLY A 77 -13.05 -5.69 10.27
C GLY A 77 -12.95 -6.17 11.72
N ARG A 78 -11.79 -6.70 12.13
CA ARG A 78 -11.55 -7.15 13.50
C ARG A 78 -11.30 -5.98 14.45
N ILE A 79 -10.80 -4.85 13.95
CA ILE A 79 -10.61 -3.62 14.73
C ILE A 79 -11.69 -2.59 14.41
N ASN A 80 -12.28 -2.02 15.47
CA ASN A 80 -13.11 -0.83 15.44
C ASN A 80 -12.34 0.34 16.07
N TYR A 81 -11.93 1.29 15.24
CA TYR A 81 -11.26 2.51 15.68
C TYR A 81 -12.24 3.45 16.41
N LEU A 82 -11.83 3.91 17.59
CA LEU A 82 -12.66 4.79 18.43
C LEU A 82 -12.21 6.25 18.44
N GLY A 83 -11.06 6.57 17.85
CA GLY A 83 -10.50 7.93 17.82
C GLY A 83 -9.06 8.02 18.30
N TRP A 84 -8.47 9.18 18.05
CA TRP A 84 -7.11 9.53 18.48
C TRP A 84 -7.14 10.23 19.85
N ILE A 85 -6.02 10.16 20.54
CA ILE A 85 -5.81 10.72 21.88
C ILE A 85 -4.74 11.80 21.83
N ASP A 86 -3.58 11.48 21.26
CA ASP A 86 -2.48 12.40 21.04
C ASP A 86 -1.79 12.06 19.71
N TYR A 87 -1.11 13.03 19.11
CA TYR A 87 -0.33 12.79 17.91
C TYR A 87 0.87 13.74 17.82
N MET A 88 1.87 13.32 17.04
CA MET A 88 3.01 14.12 16.64
C MET A 88 3.17 13.97 15.14
N THR A 89 3.38 15.08 14.43
CA THR A 89 3.74 15.09 13.01
C THR A 89 5.25 15.21 12.86
N ASN A 90 5.86 14.43 11.98
CA ASN A 90 7.30 14.48 11.68
C ASN A 90 8.25 14.34 12.92
N PRO A 91 8.44 13.13 13.49
CA PRO A 91 7.95 11.84 13.00
C PRO A 91 6.46 11.66 13.27
N ASN A 92 5.78 10.93 12.38
CA ASN A 92 4.36 10.65 12.53
C ASN A 92 4.15 9.59 13.61
N ILE A 93 3.66 10.01 14.76
CA ILE A 93 3.31 9.14 15.89
C ILE A 93 1.86 9.43 16.25
N VAL A 94 1.05 8.39 16.37
CA VAL A 94 -0.33 8.52 16.84
C VAL A 94 -0.51 7.72 18.11
N SER A 95 -1.34 8.22 19.02
CA SER A 95 -1.88 7.50 20.16
C SER A 95 -3.38 7.37 19.94
N ILE A 96 -3.90 6.15 19.94
CA ILE A 96 -5.27 5.85 19.52
C ILE A 96 -5.97 4.92 20.50
N SER A 97 -7.30 4.93 20.43
CA SER A 97 -8.20 4.01 21.11
C SER A 97 -8.94 3.15 20.08
N PHE A 98 -9.07 1.86 20.35
CA PHE A 98 -9.78 0.93 19.48
C PHE A 98 -10.30 -0.29 20.23
N VAL A 99 -11.24 -1.01 19.62
CA VAL A 99 -11.70 -2.34 20.05
C VAL A 99 -11.19 -3.37 19.05
N TRP A 100 -10.56 -4.45 19.52
CA TRP A 100 -10.13 -5.57 18.68
C TRP A 100 -10.90 -6.83 19.06
N GLU A 101 -11.71 -7.37 18.15
CA GLU A 101 -12.60 -8.52 18.37
C GLU A 101 -13.46 -8.40 19.65
N GLY A 102 -14.00 -7.22 19.89
CA GLY A 102 -14.83 -6.94 21.07
C GLY A 102 -14.05 -6.68 22.36
N ALA A 103 -12.71 -6.80 22.36
CA ALA A 103 -11.86 -6.41 23.48
C ALA A 103 -11.38 -4.96 23.34
N GLN A 104 -11.68 -4.12 24.35
CA GLN A 104 -11.17 -2.75 24.40
C GLN A 104 -9.65 -2.76 24.58
N ALA A 105 -8.92 -2.19 23.61
CA ALA A 105 -7.49 -1.99 23.77
C ALA A 105 -7.22 -0.87 24.77
N PRO A 106 -6.18 -0.99 25.63
CA PRO A 106 -5.56 0.17 26.25
C PRO A 106 -5.08 1.13 25.16
N VAL A 107 -4.90 2.41 25.50
CA VAL A 107 -4.33 3.39 24.57
C VAL A 107 -3.05 2.83 23.97
N ARG A 108 -3.01 2.75 22.63
CA ARG A 108 -1.83 2.29 21.88
C ARG A 108 -1.23 3.45 21.15
N SER A 109 0.09 3.48 21.13
CA SER A 109 0.85 4.52 20.46
C SER A 109 1.87 3.87 19.56
N PHE A 110 1.98 4.34 18.32
CA PHE A 110 2.90 3.79 17.34
C PHE A 110 3.26 4.79 16.25
N PHE A 111 4.38 4.55 15.58
CA PHE A 111 4.73 5.29 14.38
C PHE A 111 3.79 4.95 13.24
N VAL A 112 3.49 5.90 12.36
CA VAL A 112 2.69 5.68 11.14
C VAL A 112 3.52 6.00 9.91
N GLY A 113 3.55 5.08 8.95
CA GLY A 113 4.31 5.23 7.70
C GLY A 113 5.80 4.90 7.81
N THR A 114 6.27 4.39 8.95
CA THR A 114 7.63 3.86 9.12
C THR A 114 7.75 2.44 8.60
N SER A 115 8.96 2.02 8.22
CA SER A 115 9.24 0.63 7.84
C SER A 115 9.45 -0.27 9.07
N PRO A 116 9.17 -1.58 8.99
CA PRO A 116 9.39 -2.52 10.10
C PRO A 116 10.82 -2.47 10.66
N GLU A 117 11.83 -2.35 9.80
CA GLU A 117 13.23 -2.29 10.21
C GLU A 117 13.64 -0.95 10.85
N PHE A 118 12.85 0.12 10.66
CA PHE A 118 12.97 1.34 11.44
C PHE A 118 12.42 1.13 12.85
N ASP A 119 11.19 0.64 12.96
CA ASP A 119 10.52 0.36 14.25
C ASP A 119 11.36 -0.59 15.11
N MET A 120 11.82 -1.70 14.52
CA MET A 120 12.69 -2.66 15.19
C MET A 120 14.03 -2.03 15.59
N ALA A 121 14.62 -1.15 14.78
CA ALA A 121 15.90 -0.52 15.09
C ALA A 121 15.79 0.45 16.27
N VAL A 122 14.73 1.28 16.31
CA VAL A 122 14.47 2.20 17.42
C VAL A 122 14.20 1.43 18.71
N ALA A 123 13.34 0.41 18.65
CA ALA A 123 13.05 -0.44 19.80
C ALA A 123 14.29 -1.18 20.31
N THR A 124 15.11 -1.76 19.41
CA THR A 124 16.37 -2.43 19.79
C THR A 124 17.36 -1.46 20.42
N LEU A 125 17.55 -0.27 19.81
CA LEU A 125 18.40 0.79 20.35
C LEU A 125 18.01 1.13 21.79
N CYS A 126 16.72 1.37 22.02
CA CYS A 126 16.20 1.78 23.32
C CYS A 126 16.21 0.64 24.35
N ALA A 127 15.86 -0.59 23.94
CA ALA A 127 15.91 -1.76 24.82
C ALA A 127 17.34 -2.04 25.32
N VAL A 128 18.32 -1.98 24.43
CA VAL A 128 19.73 -2.23 24.79
C VAL A 128 20.30 -1.06 25.61
N ALA A 129 20.10 0.19 25.17
CA ALA A 129 20.72 1.35 25.80
C ALA A 129 20.04 1.78 27.11
N ARG A 130 18.73 1.57 27.25
CA ARG A 130 17.91 2.14 28.33
C ARG A 130 17.05 1.12 29.09
N GLY A 131 16.82 -0.06 28.53
CA GLY A 131 15.95 -1.08 29.14
C GLY A 131 14.57 -0.51 29.47
N ASN A 132 14.18 -0.52 30.75
CA ASN A 132 12.85 -0.05 31.18
C ASN A 132 12.78 1.45 31.50
N GLN A 133 13.90 2.20 31.40
CA GLN A 133 14.03 3.56 31.94
C GLN A 133 13.47 4.68 31.05
N GLY A 134 12.77 4.34 29.96
CA GLY A 134 12.36 5.32 28.94
C GLY A 134 13.55 5.86 28.13
N CYS A 135 13.38 5.92 26.83
CA CYS A 135 14.40 6.33 25.87
C CYS A 135 13.98 7.65 25.23
N HIS A 136 14.54 8.76 25.69
CA HIS A 136 14.22 10.08 25.14
C HIS A 136 14.89 10.24 23.78
N LEU A 137 14.08 10.38 22.74
CA LEU A 137 14.53 10.50 21.36
C LEU A 137 14.12 11.87 20.81
N THR A 138 14.98 12.43 19.98
CA THR A 138 14.66 13.60 19.17
C THR A 138 14.82 13.23 17.71
N ILE A 139 13.74 13.33 16.94
CA ILE A 139 13.73 13.10 15.50
C ILE A 139 13.13 14.36 14.87
N ASN A 140 13.83 14.91 13.87
CA ASN A 140 13.40 16.11 13.15
C ASN A 140 13.02 17.29 14.08
N GLY A 141 13.79 17.47 15.16
CA GLY A 141 13.60 18.54 16.13
C GLY A 141 12.51 18.29 17.19
N LYS A 142 11.65 17.28 17.00
CA LYS A 142 10.61 16.93 17.98
C LYS A 142 11.07 15.82 18.91
N SER A 143 10.79 16.01 20.21
CA SER A 143 11.23 15.10 21.26
C SER A 143 10.06 14.30 21.83
N PHE A 144 10.26 13.00 21.98
CA PHE A 144 9.29 12.08 22.56
C PHE A 144 10.01 11.01 23.38
N THR A 145 9.27 10.28 24.19
CA THR A 145 9.84 9.16 24.95
C THR A 145 9.48 7.87 24.24
N TYR A 146 10.45 7.05 23.88
CA TYR A 146 10.22 5.69 23.43
C TYR A 146 10.31 4.75 24.63
N GLN A 147 9.20 4.13 25.01
CA GLN A 147 9.12 3.23 26.15
C GLN A 147 9.39 1.81 25.67
N THR A 148 10.27 1.11 26.39
CA THR A 148 10.50 -0.32 26.24
C THR A 148 10.30 -1.02 27.57
N TYR A 149 9.80 -2.25 27.52
CA TYR A 149 9.77 -3.17 28.63
C TYR A 149 10.58 -4.39 28.23
N VAL A 150 11.56 -4.73 29.05
CA VAL A 150 12.49 -5.82 28.81
C VAL A 150 12.57 -6.73 30.01
N ILE A 151 12.74 -8.02 29.74
CA ILE A 151 13.12 -9.03 30.73
C ILE A 151 14.60 -9.35 30.51
N ARG A 152 15.35 -9.40 31.62
CA ARG A 152 16.73 -9.88 31.65
C ARG A 152 16.78 -11.17 32.44
N HIS A 153 17.15 -12.25 31.78
CA HIS A 153 17.25 -13.56 32.42
C HIS A 153 18.62 -13.70 33.10
N ASN A 154 18.60 -13.88 34.42
CA ASN A 154 19.82 -13.86 35.26
C ASN A 154 20.81 -15.01 34.95
N HIS A 155 20.36 -16.10 34.32
CA HIS A 155 21.20 -17.29 34.08
C HIS A 155 21.98 -17.24 32.76
N ASN A 156 21.56 -16.44 31.78
CA ASN A 156 22.14 -16.39 30.43
C ASN A 156 22.30 -14.97 29.88
N GLN A 157 21.97 -13.93 30.67
CA GLN A 157 22.02 -12.52 30.28
C GLN A 157 21.19 -12.17 29.03
N GLN A 158 20.26 -13.03 28.63
CA GLN A 158 19.38 -12.77 27.48
C GLN A 158 18.48 -11.58 27.77
N LEU A 159 18.35 -10.70 26.77
CA LEU A 159 17.51 -9.52 26.78
C LEU A 159 16.35 -9.76 25.84
N GLN A 160 15.12 -9.72 26.35
CA GLN A 160 13.90 -9.88 25.53
C GLN A 160 13.00 -8.67 25.71
N ILE A 161 12.41 -8.19 24.61
CA ILE A 161 11.40 -7.12 24.67
C ILE A 161 10.02 -7.76 24.89
N THR A 162 9.27 -7.19 25.83
CA THR A 162 7.89 -7.57 26.13
C THR A 162 6.89 -6.45 25.86
N ALA A 163 7.35 -5.24 25.52
CA ALA A 163 6.55 -4.17 24.94
C ALA A 163 7.49 -3.04 24.47
N ALA A 164 7.12 -2.37 23.39
CA ALA A 164 7.87 -1.24 22.85
C ALA A 164 6.91 -0.31 22.12
N TYR A 165 6.91 0.98 22.46
CA TYR A 165 6.04 1.98 21.83
C TYR A 165 6.52 3.41 22.13
N PRO A 166 6.30 4.37 21.21
CA PRO A 166 6.50 5.79 21.48
C PRO A 166 5.41 6.34 22.42
N ILE A 167 5.76 7.33 23.22
CA ILE A 167 4.85 8.11 24.05
C ILE A 167 4.93 9.56 23.57
N VAL A 168 3.82 10.04 23.02
CA VAL A 168 3.67 11.43 22.59
C VAL A 168 3.48 12.30 23.85
N PRO A 169 4.16 13.45 23.97
CA PRO A 169 3.83 14.43 25.02
C PRO A 169 2.38 14.88 24.87
N ALA A 170 1.62 14.89 25.96
CA ALA A 170 0.22 15.32 25.94
C ALA A 170 0.11 16.74 25.38
N HIS A 171 -0.81 16.97 24.46
CA HIS A 171 -1.17 18.32 24.03
C HIS A 171 -1.80 19.07 25.21
N SER A 172 -1.04 19.93 25.88
CA SER A 172 -1.66 20.96 26.72
C SER A 172 -2.30 21.97 25.78
N ALA A 173 -3.62 22.09 25.79
CA ALA A 173 -4.31 23.16 25.10
C ALA A 173 -3.64 24.51 25.44
N PRO A 174 -3.16 25.30 24.46
CA PRO A 174 -2.63 26.61 24.75
C PRO A 174 -3.80 27.55 25.08
N VAL A 175 -3.99 27.82 26.37
CA VAL A 175 -4.91 28.86 26.84
C VAL A 175 -4.12 30.15 26.99
N ASN A 176 -4.38 31.16 26.17
CA ASN A 176 -3.87 32.50 26.43
C ASN A 176 -4.59 33.14 27.62
N ALA A 177 -3.96 34.13 28.27
CA ALA A 177 -4.43 34.77 29.51
C ALA A 177 -5.80 35.48 29.45
N THR A 178 -6.54 35.34 28.34
CA THR A 178 -7.89 35.88 28.12
C THR A 178 -8.94 34.82 27.73
N GLY A 179 -8.59 33.53 27.64
CA GLY A 179 -9.57 32.44 27.49
C GLY A 179 -10.19 32.25 26.09
N GLU A 180 -9.54 32.71 25.03
CA GLU A 180 -9.89 32.36 23.64
C GLU A 180 -8.89 31.34 23.06
N GLU A 181 -9.39 30.42 22.24
CA GLU A 181 -8.64 29.40 21.51
C GLU A 181 -7.73 30.06 20.46
N LEU A 182 -6.42 29.87 20.57
CA LEU A 182 -5.45 30.31 19.57
C LEU A 182 -5.45 29.30 18.40
N SER A 183 -5.75 29.77 17.20
CA SER A 183 -5.47 29.01 15.97
C SER A 183 -3.96 28.84 15.83
N ASP A 184 -3.50 27.59 15.83
CA ASP A 184 -2.08 27.24 15.67
C ASP A 184 -1.69 27.42 14.20
N THR A 185 -1.22 28.62 13.85
CA THR A 185 -0.66 28.94 12.55
C THR A 185 0.86 28.72 12.60
N ASP A 186 1.31 27.49 12.38
CA ASP A 186 2.69 27.26 11.94
C ASP A 186 2.79 25.90 11.21
N ASP A 187 2.25 25.84 9.99
CA ASP A 187 2.51 24.74 9.06
C ASP A 187 2.76 25.29 7.65
N THR A 188 3.83 26.08 7.53
CA THR A 188 4.43 26.43 6.25
C THR A 188 5.94 26.23 6.33
N ASP A 189 6.41 25.06 5.90
CA ASP A 189 7.61 24.86 5.06
C ASP A 189 8.04 23.38 5.11
N TYR A 190 7.83 22.65 4.01
CA TYR A 190 8.66 21.48 3.72
C TYR A 190 8.96 21.39 2.24
N ASP A 191 9.91 22.22 1.83
CA ASP A 191 10.69 22.04 0.61
C ASP A 191 11.54 20.76 0.67
N GLN A 192 11.78 20.19 -0.52
CA GLN A 192 12.52 18.98 -0.77
C GLN A 192 13.96 19.05 -0.27
N GLN A 193 14.26 18.46 0.89
CA GLN A 193 15.61 17.97 1.17
C GLN A 193 15.60 16.59 1.83
N ARG A 194 16.02 15.59 1.06
CA ARG A 194 16.45 14.27 1.54
C ARG A 194 17.77 14.45 2.30
N THR A 195 17.73 15.05 3.48
CA THR A 195 18.86 15.02 4.41
C THR A 195 18.86 13.68 5.14
N LYS A 196 20.03 13.06 5.29
CA LYS A 196 20.21 11.91 6.18
C LYS A 196 19.72 12.32 7.57
N SER A 197 18.58 11.78 8.00
CA SER A 197 18.05 12.01 9.34
C SER A 197 19.08 11.53 10.37
N THR A 198 19.57 12.47 11.17
CA THR A 198 20.59 12.20 12.19
C THR A 198 19.88 11.95 13.51
N ILE A 199 19.82 10.69 13.96
CA ILE A 199 19.35 10.36 15.30
C ILE A 199 20.39 10.87 16.30
N LYS A 200 20.06 11.92 17.08
CA LYS A 200 20.87 12.34 18.23
C LYS A 200 20.31 11.70 19.49
N ALA A 201 20.79 10.50 19.80
CA ALA A 201 20.54 9.88 21.11
C ALA A 201 21.63 10.30 22.10
N THR A 202 21.24 10.91 23.21
CA THR A 202 22.16 11.22 24.32
C THR A 202 22.06 10.07 25.32
N VAL A 203 22.90 9.06 25.15
CA VAL A 203 22.93 7.88 26.02
C VAL A 203 23.94 8.12 27.14
N SER A 204 23.46 8.21 28.38
CA SER A 204 24.32 8.06 29.57
C SER A 204 24.77 6.59 29.67
N LEU A 205 26.06 6.39 29.97
CA LEU A 205 26.84 5.14 29.96
C LEU A 205 26.02 3.83 30.14
N CYS A 206 26.19 2.90 29.20
CA CYS A 206 25.65 1.54 29.25
C CYS A 206 26.16 0.77 30.49
N PRO A 207 25.31 0.03 31.21
CA PRO A 207 25.76 -0.89 32.25
C PRO A 207 26.55 -2.07 31.61
N ILE A 208 27.80 -2.21 32.05
CA ILE A 208 28.90 -3.02 31.48
C ILE A 208 28.62 -4.53 31.53
N VAL A 209 29.00 -5.28 30.48
CA VAL A 209 29.53 -6.65 30.61
C VAL A 209 30.77 -6.85 29.73
N SER A 210 31.80 -7.39 30.37
CA SER A 210 33.15 -7.72 29.91
C SER A 210 33.18 -8.83 28.85
N ALA A 211 33.87 -8.60 27.72
CA ALA A 211 34.14 -9.63 26.71
C ALA A 211 35.57 -10.18 26.85
N THR A 212 35.70 -11.49 27.06
CA THR A 212 36.94 -12.25 26.82
C THR A 212 36.87 -12.92 25.45
N ALA A 213 37.84 -12.62 24.58
CA ALA A 213 37.94 -13.17 23.23
C ALA A 213 38.63 -14.56 23.19
N PRO A 214 38.34 -15.42 22.21
CA PRO A 214 39.24 -16.47 21.77
C PRO A 214 39.88 -16.17 20.40
N ARG A 215 40.97 -16.90 20.14
CA ARG A 215 42.05 -16.65 19.18
C ARG A 215 41.77 -17.15 17.76
N ASP A 216 42.51 -16.54 16.82
CA ASP A 216 42.65 -16.83 15.40
C ASP A 216 43.05 -18.28 15.08
N VAL A 217 42.56 -18.80 13.95
CA VAL A 217 43.14 -19.92 13.21
C VAL A 217 43.24 -19.54 11.73
N GLU A 218 44.46 -19.50 11.20
CA GLU A 218 44.78 -19.35 9.77
C GLU A 218 44.41 -20.60 8.98
N VAL A 219 43.87 -20.43 7.76
CA VAL A 219 43.78 -21.50 6.76
C VAL A 219 44.44 -21.04 5.47
N ALA A 220 45.44 -21.82 5.03
CA ALA A 220 46.25 -21.59 3.85
C ALA A 220 45.52 -21.91 2.54
N MET A 221 45.70 -21.05 1.54
CA MET A 221 45.27 -21.19 0.15
C MET A 221 46.06 -22.29 -0.58
N PHE A 222 45.36 -23.16 -1.31
CA PHE A 222 45.94 -23.96 -2.40
C PHE A 222 45.15 -23.74 -3.70
N VAL A 223 45.87 -23.40 -4.76
CA VAL A 223 45.36 -23.15 -6.12
C VAL A 223 45.55 -24.41 -6.95
N VAL A 224 44.51 -24.83 -7.70
CA VAL A 224 44.61 -25.85 -8.76
C VAL A 224 44.00 -25.27 -10.04
N PRO A 225 44.67 -25.35 -11.21
CA PRO A 225 44.13 -24.84 -12.46
C PRO A 225 43.34 -25.95 -13.18
N VAL A 226 42.12 -25.64 -13.62
CA VAL A 226 41.34 -26.52 -14.52
C VAL A 226 41.22 -25.85 -15.89
N ALA A 227 41.62 -26.61 -16.91
CA ALA A 227 41.70 -26.21 -18.30
C ALA A 227 40.31 -26.02 -18.94
N PHE A 228 40.20 -24.97 -19.74
CA PHE A 228 39.03 -24.64 -20.54
C PHE A 228 39.01 -25.48 -21.83
N PHE A 229 37.99 -26.33 -22.01
CA PHE A 229 37.65 -26.91 -23.32
C PHE A 229 36.43 -26.18 -23.88
N LEU A 230 36.61 -25.54 -25.03
CA LEU A 230 35.53 -24.92 -25.81
C LEU A 230 34.85 -25.99 -26.68
N THR A 231 33.64 -26.39 -26.29
CA THR A 231 32.69 -27.07 -27.18
C THR A 231 31.57 -26.10 -27.52
N PHE A 232 31.46 -25.72 -28.80
CA PHE A 232 30.28 -25.03 -29.33
C PHE A 232 29.12 -26.03 -29.39
N ALA A 233 28.31 -26.08 -28.32
CA ALA A 233 26.96 -26.61 -28.39
C ALA A 233 26.05 -25.48 -28.89
N LEU A 234 25.25 -25.75 -29.93
CA LEU A 234 24.08 -24.94 -30.23
C LEU A 234 23.19 -25.01 -28.99
N ALA A 235 23.14 -23.93 -28.21
CA ALA A 235 22.26 -23.83 -27.06
C ALA A 235 20.81 -23.87 -27.57
N ALA A 236 20.18 -25.04 -27.49
CA ALA A 236 18.74 -25.10 -27.41
C ALA A 236 18.35 -24.30 -26.17
N GLY A 237 17.60 -23.21 -26.35
CA GLY A 237 17.11 -22.41 -25.22
C GLY A 237 16.39 -23.30 -24.21
N ASP A 238 16.48 -22.96 -22.93
CA ASP A 238 15.81 -23.71 -21.88
C ASP A 238 14.29 -23.78 -22.18
N PRO A 239 13.71 -24.97 -22.38
CA PRO A 239 12.29 -25.11 -22.69
C PRO A 239 11.38 -24.64 -21.55
N ASN A 240 11.90 -24.44 -20.34
CA ASN A 240 11.17 -23.87 -19.21
C ASN A 240 11.27 -22.33 -19.12
N SER A 241 11.93 -21.70 -20.09
CA SER A 241 12.18 -20.26 -20.13
C SER A 241 11.53 -19.61 -21.34
N CYS A 242 11.16 -18.34 -21.19
CA CYS A 242 10.71 -17.47 -22.27
C CYS A 242 11.84 -16.80 -23.07
N GLN A 243 13.10 -17.13 -22.78
CA GLN A 243 14.23 -16.61 -23.55
C GLN A 243 14.10 -16.95 -25.03
N GLY A 244 13.93 -15.92 -25.87
CA GLY A 244 13.72 -16.08 -27.32
C GLY A 244 12.35 -16.62 -27.72
N ARG A 245 11.39 -16.68 -26.78
CA ARG A 245 10.02 -17.19 -26.97
C ARG A 245 8.93 -16.22 -26.53
N CYS A 246 9.29 -15.01 -26.07
CA CYS A 246 8.32 -14.00 -25.66
C CYS A 246 7.27 -13.73 -26.74
N PHE A 247 6.01 -13.77 -26.32
CA PHE A 247 4.80 -13.58 -27.13
C PHE A 247 4.66 -14.56 -28.32
N ALA A 248 5.26 -15.76 -28.22
CA ALA A 248 5.14 -16.78 -29.26
C ALA A 248 3.71 -17.34 -29.37
N LYS A 249 3.37 -17.96 -30.50
CA LYS A 249 2.10 -18.70 -30.63
C LYS A 249 2.08 -19.92 -29.70
N LEU A 250 0.87 -20.36 -29.30
CA LEU A 250 0.66 -21.59 -28.52
C LEU A 250 1.44 -22.75 -29.14
N ASN A 251 2.26 -23.40 -28.32
CA ASN A 251 2.98 -24.60 -28.70
C ASN A 251 2.81 -25.66 -27.62
N ILE A 252 1.87 -26.57 -27.86
CA ILE A 252 1.52 -27.69 -26.96
C ILE A 252 2.68 -28.66 -26.68
N SER A 253 3.79 -28.57 -27.44
CA SER A 253 4.98 -29.39 -27.20
C SER A 253 5.93 -28.77 -26.18
N GLN A 254 5.71 -27.52 -25.77
CA GLN A 254 6.51 -26.84 -24.75
C GLN A 254 5.95 -27.11 -23.35
N PRO A 255 6.81 -27.25 -22.32
CA PRO A 255 6.37 -27.53 -20.96
C PRO A 255 5.66 -26.35 -20.28
N CYS A 256 5.81 -25.14 -20.83
CA CYS A 256 5.15 -23.91 -20.42
C CYS A 256 5.03 -22.97 -21.62
N GLN A 257 4.15 -21.98 -21.54
CA GLN A 257 3.85 -21.02 -22.60
C GLN A 257 4.42 -19.62 -22.29
N CYS A 258 4.67 -18.87 -23.35
CA CYS A 258 5.20 -17.50 -23.30
C CYS A 258 4.33 -16.58 -24.15
N ASN A 259 3.01 -16.74 -24.04
CA ASN A 259 2.02 -16.06 -24.87
C ASN A 259 1.02 -15.32 -23.96
N THR A 260 0.26 -14.38 -24.52
CA THR A 260 -0.65 -13.54 -23.73
C THR A 260 -1.81 -14.30 -23.08
N TYR A 261 -2.09 -15.54 -23.51
CA TYR A 261 -3.14 -16.38 -22.95
C TYR A 261 -2.65 -17.29 -21.82
N CYS A 262 -1.34 -17.37 -21.57
CA CYS A 262 -0.78 -18.37 -20.67
C CYS A 262 -1.26 -18.21 -19.22
N GLU A 263 -1.64 -16.98 -18.83
CA GLU A 263 -2.15 -16.68 -17.51
C GLU A 263 -3.53 -17.27 -17.29
N ARG A 264 -4.41 -17.12 -18.30
CA ARG A 264 -5.76 -17.69 -18.28
C ARG A 264 -5.74 -19.21 -18.18
N TYR A 265 -4.75 -19.86 -18.79
CA TYR A 265 -4.58 -21.31 -18.76
C TYR A 265 -3.64 -21.79 -17.66
N GLU A 266 -3.12 -20.88 -16.84
CA GLU A 266 -2.16 -21.14 -15.75
C GLU A 266 -0.94 -21.98 -16.20
N ASP A 267 -0.46 -21.75 -17.42
CA ASP A 267 0.63 -22.51 -18.05
C ASP A 267 1.84 -21.65 -18.45
N CYS A 268 1.95 -20.41 -17.94
CA CYS A 268 3.08 -19.53 -18.19
C CYS A 268 4.42 -20.11 -17.71
N CYS A 269 5.50 -19.86 -18.45
CA CYS A 269 6.85 -20.07 -17.92
C CYS A 269 7.12 -19.10 -16.75
N SER A 270 7.90 -19.53 -15.76
CA SER A 270 8.12 -18.77 -14.53
C SER A 270 8.79 -17.41 -14.74
N ASP A 271 9.53 -17.26 -15.84
CA ASP A 271 10.23 -16.03 -16.21
C ASP A 271 9.43 -15.14 -17.18
N PHE A 272 8.24 -15.54 -17.63
CA PHE A 272 7.46 -14.80 -18.63
C PHE A 272 7.27 -13.32 -18.23
N PHE A 273 6.85 -13.08 -16.99
CA PHE A 273 6.56 -11.73 -16.50
C PHE A 273 7.80 -10.85 -16.47
N ASN A 274 8.87 -11.34 -15.87
CA ASN A 274 10.08 -10.55 -15.70
C ASN A 274 10.81 -10.35 -17.04
N LEU A 275 10.88 -11.39 -17.86
CA LEU A 275 11.66 -11.39 -19.09
C LEU A 275 10.94 -10.75 -20.27
N CYS A 276 9.66 -11.07 -20.48
CA CYS A 276 8.92 -10.60 -21.65
C CYS A 276 8.29 -9.23 -21.44
N ARG A 277 7.95 -8.87 -20.20
CA ARG A 277 7.39 -7.55 -19.90
C ARG A 277 8.46 -6.54 -19.52
N GLY A 278 9.55 -6.96 -18.86
CA GLY A 278 10.69 -6.10 -18.55
C GLY A 278 10.66 -5.41 -17.19
N LEU A 279 9.79 -5.84 -16.25
CA LEU A 279 9.61 -5.20 -14.93
C LEU A 279 10.89 -5.13 -14.08
N GLU A 280 11.86 -6.04 -14.26
CA GLU A 280 13.12 -6.04 -13.50
C GLU A 280 14.03 -4.84 -13.81
N ASN A 281 13.83 -4.15 -14.94
CA ASN A 281 14.65 -3.01 -15.37
C ASN A 281 14.01 -1.66 -15.06
N CYS A 282 12.90 -1.62 -14.32
CA CYS A 282 12.18 -0.38 -14.02
C CYS A 282 13.04 0.56 -13.16
N HIS A 283 13.44 1.69 -13.74
CA HIS A 283 14.21 2.70 -13.04
C HIS A 283 13.33 3.47 -12.04
N PRO A 284 13.86 3.83 -10.85
CA PRO A 284 13.12 4.64 -9.88
C PRO A 284 12.58 5.93 -10.51
N ILE A 285 11.26 6.11 -10.45
CA ILE A 285 10.56 7.28 -10.98
C ILE A 285 10.42 8.30 -9.85
N SER A 286 10.89 9.54 -10.03
CA SER A 286 10.78 10.59 -9.00
C SER A 286 9.35 11.14 -8.89
N ALA A 287 8.99 11.76 -7.75
CA ALA A 287 7.69 12.41 -7.58
C ALA A 287 7.45 13.50 -8.63
N ALA A 288 8.47 14.31 -8.98
CA ALA A 288 8.37 15.31 -10.02
C ALA A 288 8.10 14.69 -11.41
N ALA A 289 8.68 13.53 -11.72
CA ALA A 289 8.41 12.83 -12.97
C ALA A 289 7.00 12.21 -13.00
N LEU A 290 6.49 11.74 -11.85
CA LEU A 290 5.10 11.28 -11.71
C LEU A 290 4.10 12.44 -11.90
N ALA A 291 4.38 13.60 -11.30
CA ALA A 291 3.58 14.80 -11.48
C ALA A 291 3.54 15.24 -12.95
N GLN A 292 4.69 15.26 -13.63
CA GLN A 292 4.73 15.59 -15.05
C GLN A 292 3.95 14.56 -15.89
N ALA A 293 4.15 13.26 -15.65
CA ALA A 293 3.43 12.22 -16.37
C ALA A 293 1.91 12.32 -16.16
N ALA A 294 1.44 12.59 -14.93
CA ALA A 294 0.02 12.79 -14.65
C ALA A 294 -0.55 14.02 -15.38
N GLN A 295 0.19 15.13 -15.44
CA GLN A 295 -0.20 16.29 -16.24
C GLN A 295 -0.29 15.93 -17.73
N ASP A 296 0.73 15.25 -18.28
CA ASP A 296 0.77 14.88 -19.69
C ASP A 296 -0.41 13.95 -20.05
N ILE A 297 -0.74 12.99 -19.17
CA ILE A 297 -1.90 12.10 -19.32
C ILE A 297 -3.22 12.90 -19.28
N TYR A 298 -3.33 13.88 -18.38
CA TYR A 298 -4.51 14.73 -18.27
C TYR A 298 -4.70 15.65 -19.49
N ASP A 299 -3.62 16.20 -20.03
CA ASP A 299 -3.64 17.03 -21.23
C ASP A 299 -3.98 16.20 -22.49
N ALA A 300 -3.62 14.92 -22.49
CA ALA A 300 -3.94 13.96 -23.53
C ALA A 300 -5.40 13.47 -23.51
N ASP A 301 -6.14 13.68 -22.41
CA ASP A 301 -7.53 13.22 -22.26
C ASP A 301 -8.53 14.09 -23.03
N LYS A 302 -8.60 13.84 -24.34
CA LYS A 302 -9.54 14.51 -25.27
C LYS A 302 -10.99 14.06 -25.11
N ASN A 303 -11.23 12.92 -24.45
CA ASN A 303 -12.55 12.38 -24.22
C ASN A 303 -13.12 12.76 -22.83
N ARG A 304 -12.36 13.52 -22.04
CA ARG A 304 -12.85 14.17 -20.81
C ARG A 304 -14.14 14.94 -21.10
N VAL A 305 -15.13 14.74 -20.26
CA VAL A 305 -16.43 15.40 -20.32
C VAL A 305 -16.25 16.89 -20.01
N ASP A 306 -16.74 17.74 -20.91
CA ASP A 306 -16.83 19.17 -20.67
C ASP A 306 -17.64 19.46 -19.39
N GLY A 307 -17.09 20.23 -18.46
CA GLY A 307 -17.73 20.55 -17.18
C GLY A 307 -19.10 21.23 -17.28
N SER A 308 -19.47 21.78 -18.44
CA SER A 308 -20.82 22.30 -18.71
C SER A 308 -21.88 21.21 -18.94
N LYS A 309 -21.45 19.97 -19.19
CA LYS A 309 -22.32 18.81 -19.46
C LYS A 309 -22.81 18.11 -18.20
N TYR A 310 -22.34 18.51 -17.02
CA TYR A 310 -22.78 17.93 -15.77
C TYR A 310 -22.79 18.97 -14.65
N ARG A 311 -23.63 18.73 -13.64
CA ARG A 311 -23.68 19.55 -12.44
C ARG A 311 -23.73 18.66 -11.20
N ILE A 312 -22.78 18.86 -10.30
CA ILE A 312 -22.73 18.21 -9.00
C ILE A 312 -23.48 19.07 -7.98
N ASN A 313 -24.31 18.41 -7.17
CA ASN A 313 -24.93 18.96 -5.97
C ASN A 313 -24.28 18.34 -4.74
N TYR A 314 -23.23 19.02 -4.23
CA TYR A 314 -22.48 18.57 -3.06
C TYR A 314 -23.34 18.45 -1.80
N GLN A 315 -24.38 19.28 -1.66
CA GLN A 315 -25.25 19.31 -0.48
C GLN A 315 -24.46 19.49 0.83
N LEU A 316 -24.70 18.62 1.82
CA LEU A 316 -24.10 18.68 3.14
C LEU A 316 -22.77 17.94 3.16
N ARG A 317 -21.84 18.44 3.98
CA ARG A 317 -20.68 17.65 4.36
C ARG A 317 -21.16 16.44 5.16
N TYR A 318 -20.66 15.26 4.83
CA TYR A 318 -21.07 14.00 5.45
C TYR A 318 -20.99 14.09 6.97
N THR A 319 -22.05 13.64 7.63
CA THR A 319 -22.10 13.45 9.07
C THR A 319 -22.78 12.10 9.30
N ALA A 320 -22.17 11.25 10.13
CA ALA A 320 -22.72 9.92 10.41
C ALA A 320 -24.17 10.01 10.93
N GLY A 321 -25.07 9.26 10.30
CA GLY A 321 -26.50 9.24 10.65
C GLY A 321 -27.32 10.41 10.09
N VAL A 322 -26.71 11.30 9.29
CA VAL A 322 -27.41 12.38 8.59
C VAL A 322 -27.51 12.03 7.11
N ASP A 323 -28.72 12.13 6.57
CA ASP A 323 -29.02 11.84 5.17
C ASP A 323 -28.93 13.12 4.31
N SER A 324 -28.51 12.99 3.05
CA SER A 324 -28.54 14.09 2.08
C SER A 324 -29.77 13.95 1.18
N PRO A 325 -30.70 14.94 1.16
CA PRO A 325 -32.04 14.73 0.62
C PRO A 325 -32.14 14.69 -0.91
N ASN A 326 -31.07 15.01 -1.63
CA ASN A 326 -31.05 15.03 -3.10
C ASN A 326 -29.95 14.11 -3.66
N LYS A 327 -29.96 13.93 -4.98
CA LYS A 327 -28.90 13.24 -5.72
C LYS A 327 -27.61 14.08 -5.77
N PHE A 328 -26.48 13.40 -5.84
CA PHE A 328 -25.16 13.99 -6.06
C PHE A 328 -25.04 14.56 -7.47
N PHE A 329 -25.47 13.82 -8.50
CA PHE A 329 -25.61 14.37 -9.84
C PHE A 329 -26.95 15.09 -9.98
N GLU A 330 -26.91 16.42 -10.00
CA GLU A 330 -28.10 17.24 -10.23
C GLU A 330 -28.54 17.18 -11.70
N SER A 331 -27.57 17.18 -12.61
CA SER A 331 -27.80 16.98 -14.04
C SER A 331 -26.57 16.36 -14.72
N PHE A 332 -26.82 15.60 -15.79
CA PHE A 332 -25.81 15.05 -16.68
C PHE A 332 -26.39 14.97 -18.10
N ASP A 333 -25.65 15.45 -19.10
CA ASP A 333 -26.01 15.35 -20.50
C ASP A 333 -25.58 13.98 -21.04
N GLU A 334 -26.53 13.04 -21.06
CA GLU A 334 -26.30 11.66 -21.49
C GLU A 334 -25.91 11.49 -22.96
N THR A 335 -25.94 12.56 -23.78
CA THR A 335 -25.37 12.48 -25.14
C THR A 335 -23.89 12.13 -25.13
N VAL A 336 -23.19 12.43 -24.03
CA VAL A 336 -21.81 12.01 -23.75
C VAL A 336 -21.63 10.50 -23.80
N LEU A 337 -22.62 9.72 -23.34
CA LEU A 337 -22.56 8.25 -23.31
C LEU A 337 -22.62 7.61 -24.69
N GLN A 338 -22.98 8.37 -25.73
CA GLN A 338 -22.95 7.92 -27.12
C GLN A 338 -21.53 7.99 -27.73
N GLY A 339 -20.58 8.63 -27.02
CA GLY A 339 -19.18 8.68 -27.41
C GLY A 339 -18.55 7.28 -27.42
N PRO A 340 -17.55 7.04 -28.30
CA PRO A 340 -17.01 5.71 -28.53
C PRO A 340 -16.37 5.09 -27.27
N THR A 341 -15.68 5.86 -26.44
CA THR A 341 -15.04 5.31 -25.22
C THR A 341 -16.06 4.92 -24.15
N PHE A 342 -17.06 5.76 -23.88
CA PHE A 342 -18.09 5.48 -22.90
C PHE A 342 -19.01 4.33 -23.32
N ARG A 343 -19.24 4.19 -24.63
CA ARG A 343 -19.94 3.03 -25.19
C ARG A 343 -19.12 1.76 -25.03
N ALA A 344 -17.84 1.79 -25.40
CA ALA A 344 -16.95 0.64 -25.26
C ALA A 344 -16.79 0.21 -23.79
N LEU A 345 -16.79 1.16 -22.85
CA LEU A 345 -16.85 0.86 -21.43
C LEU A 345 -18.17 0.18 -21.08
N SER A 346 -19.31 0.77 -21.46
CA SER A 346 -20.64 0.21 -21.15
C SER A 346 -20.88 -1.18 -21.74
N ASP A 347 -20.32 -1.46 -22.93
CA ASP A 347 -20.35 -2.78 -23.57
C ASP A 347 -19.46 -3.81 -22.86
N LEU A 348 -18.62 -3.40 -21.89
CA LEU A 348 -17.91 -4.33 -21.00
C LEU A 348 -18.67 -4.56 -19.70
N GLU A 349 -19.35 -3.55 -19.17
CA GLU A 349 -19.97 -3.61 -17.82
C GLU A 349 -21.05 -4.69 -17.73
N ASP A 350 -21.73 -5.03 -18.83
CA ASP A 350 -22.77 -6.07 -18.87
C ASP A 350 -22.23 -7.51 -18.77
N ASN A 351 -20.91 -7.69 -18.85
CA ASN A 351 -20.24 -8.97 -18.71
C ASN A 351 -19.95 -9.38 -17.26
N TYR A 352 -20.17 -8.50 -16.29
CA TYR A 352 -19.74 -8.68 -14.91
C TYR A 352 -20.92 -8.80 -13.94
N GLU A 353 -20.70 -9.48 -12.82
CA GLU A 353 -21.72 -9.74 -11.81
C GLU A 353 -21.41 -9.01 -10.50
N GLU A 354 -22.27 -8.05 -10.13
CA GLU A 354 -22.08 -7.21 -8.94
C GLU A 354 -21.98 -7.98 -7.61
N ASN A 355 -22.61 -9.16 -7.55
CA ASN A 355 -22.61 -9.99 -6.37
C ASN A 355 -21.42 -10.94 -6.41
N VAL A 356 -20.41 -10.57 -5.62
CA VAL A 356 -19.15 -11.30 -5.54
C VAL A 356 -19.25 -12.71 -4.96
N LEU A 357 -20.44 -13.22 -4.61
CA LEU A 357 -20.64 -14.64 -4.26
C LEU A 357 -20.90 -15.52 -5.48
N VAL A 358 -21.12 -14.92 -6.65
CA VAL A 358 -21.26 -15.60 -7.92
C VAL A 358 -19.88 -15.66 -8.57
N PRO A 359 -19.34 -16.85 -8.89
CA PRO A 359 -18.05 -16.95 -9.57
C PRO A 359 -18.12 -16.36 -10.97
N GLU A 360 -17.17 -15.49 -11.30
CA GLU A 360 -17.01 -14.97 -12.65
C GLU A 360 -16.18 -15.90 -13.54
N THR A 361 -16.60 -16.06 -14.79
CA THR A 361 -15.82 -16.74 -15.82
C THR A 361 -16.06 -16.07 -17.15
N TYR A 362 -15.01 -15.80 -17.92
CA TYR A 362 -15.17 -15.31 -19.28
C TYR A 362 -15.53 -16.42 -20.26
N THR A 363 -16.64 -16.25 -20.96
CA THR A 363 -16.91 -16.88 -22.24
C THR A 363 -15.95 -16.37 -23.32
N ASP A 364 -15.88 -17.07 -24.46
CA ASP A 364 -15.05 -16.63 -25.59
C ASP A 364 -15.54 -15.30 -26.20
N GLY A 365 -16.84 -14.99 -26.07
CA GLY A 365 -17.43 -13.73 -26.52
C GLY A 365 -17.01 -12.56 -25.63
N GLU A 366 -17.22 -12.69 -24.33
CA GLU A 366 -16.83 -11.68 -23.32
C GLU A 366 -15.32 -11.40 -23.39
N TRP A 367 -14.50 -12.44 -23.56
CA TRP A 367 -13.06 -12.25 -23.72
C TRP A 367 -12.71 -11.49 -25.01
N ALA A 368 -13.45 -11.70 -26.11
CA ALA A 368 -13.23 -10.95 -27.36
C ALA A 368 -13.61 -9.47 -27.21
N GLU A 369 -14.61 -9.15 -26.39
CA GLU A 369 -14.99 -7.79 -26.05
C GLU A 369 -13.92 -7.11 -25.19
N VAL A 370 -13.42 -7.80 -24.15
CA VAL A 370 -12.27 -7.35 -23.35
C VAL A 370 -11.06 -7.05 -24.24
N GLN A 371 -10.71 -7.95 -25.16
CA GLN A 371 -9.61 -7.75 -26.11
C GLN A 371 -9.85 -6.54 -27.03
N THR A 372 -11.08 -6.35 -27.49
CA THR A 372 -11.46 -5.18 -28.32
C THR A 372 -11.30 -3.89 -27.53
N PHE A 373 -11.73 -3.87 -26.27
CA PHE A 373 -11.57 -2.73 -25.39
C PHE A 373 -10.09 -2.42 -25.13
N ILE A 374 -9.27 -3.41 -24.79
CA ILE A 374 -7.82 -3.23 -24.57
C ILE A 374 -7.15 -2.65 -25.83
N ASN A 375 -7.48 -3.16 -27.01
CA ASN A 375 -6.93 -2.63 -28.27
C ASN A 375 -7.29 -1.15 -28.47
N ASN A 376 -8.51 -0.74 -28.16
CA ASN A 376 -8.92 0.67 -28.24
C ASN A 376 -8.24 1.51 -27.15
N LEU A 377 -8.13 0.96 -25.94
CA LEU A 377 -7.56 1.62 -24.78
C LEU A 377 -6.08 1.95 -25.00
N ILE A 378 -5.24 1.00 -25.42
CA ILE A 378 -3.82 1.25 -25.67
C ILE A 378 -3.57 2.22 -26.83
N GLU A 379 -4.56 2.37 -27.72
CA GLU A 379 -4.50 3.31 -28.85
C GLU A 379 -4.93 4.73 -28.45
N SER A 380 -5.55 4.90 -27.28
CA SER A 380 -5.95 6.21 -26.76
C SER A 380 -4.75 7.07 -26.38
N ASP A 381 -4.88 8.39 -26.52
CA ASP A 381 -3.81 9.33 -26.22
C ASP A 381 -3.34 9.27 -24.74
N PRO A 382 -4.24 9.20 -23.71
CA PRO A 382 -3.82 9.02 -22.31
C PRO A 382 -3.01 7.75 -22.07
N MET A 383 -3.46 6.61 -22.64
CA MET A 383 -2.80 5.33 -22.41
C MET A 383 -1.46 5.25 -23.14
N LYS A 384 -1.37 5.74 -24.39
CA LYS A 384 -0.09 5.88 -25.11
C LYS A 384 0.92 6.71 -24.32
N THR A 385 0.45 7.78 -23.69
CA THR A 385 1.30 8.67 -22.89
C THR A 385 1.92 7.93 -21.71
N VAL A 386 1.12 7.21 -20.91
CA VAL A 386 1.65 6.44 -19.78
C VAL A 386 2.52 5.26 -20.21
N LEU A 387 2.11 4.49 -21.23
CA LEU A 387 2.87 3.32 -21.68
C LEU A 387 4.22 3.71 -22.28
N SER A 388 4.26 4.80 -23.06
CA SER A 388 5.52 5.36 -23.56
C SER A 388 6.42 5.83 -22.41
N PHE A 389 5.85 6.52 -21.42
CA PHE A 389 6.59 6.95 -20.24
C PHE A 389 7.20 5.77 -19.46
N LEU A 390 6.40 4.74 -19.17
CA LEU A 390 6.85 3.53 -18.47
C LEU A 390 7.92 2.76 -19.28
N SER A 391 7.76 2.71 -20.60
CA SER A 391 8.71 2.09 -21.52
C SER A 391 10.07 2.79 -21.50
N GLN A 392 10.07 4.13 -21.55
CA GLN A 392 11.28 4.94 -21.44
C GLN A 392 11.99 4.80 -20.08
N ARG A 393 11.25 4.39 -19.03
CA ARG A 393 11.79 4.09 -17.71
C ARG A 393 12.24 2.63 -17.55
N GLY A 394 12.15 1.83 -18.61
CA GLY A 394 12.51 0.41 -18.58
C GLY A 394 11.54 -0.45 -17.80
N CYS A 395 10.36 0.06 -17.45
CA CYS A 395 9.37 -0.68 -16.68
C CYS A 395 8.54 -1.62 -17.55
N ILE A 396 8.46 -1.34 -18.86
CA ILE A 396 7.75 -2.17 -19.82
C ILE A 396 8.56 -2.24 -21.13
N THR A 397 8.49 -3.38 -21.83
CA THR A 397 9.08 -3.50 -23.16
C THR A 397 8.29 -2.66 -24.17
N ASN A 398 8.99 -2.00 -25.09
CA ASN A 398 8.38 -1.16 -26.11
C ASN A 398 7.78 -1.98 -27.27
N SER A 399 6.75 -2.77 -26.99
CA SER A 399 5.96 -3.48 -28.02
C SER A 399 4.49 -3.52 -27.64
N ASP A 400 3.62 -3.52 -28.65
CA ASP A 400 2.17 -3.59 -28.46
C ASP A 400 1.77 -4.83 -27.67
N GLU A 401 2.43 -5.97 -27.89
CA GLU A 401 2.15 -7.21 -27.16
C GLU A 401 2.46 -7.08 -25.66
N ALA A 402 3.59 -6.46 -25.29
CA ALA A 402 3.95 -6.25 -23.90
C ALA A 402 2.99 -5.25 -23.21
N MET A 403 2.58 -4.22 -23.95
CA MET A 403 1.61 -3.22 -23.48
C MET A 403 0.23 -3.84 -23.25
N LYS A 404 -0.28 -4.64 -24.19
CA LYS A 404 -1.56 -5.38 -24.04
C LYS A 404 -1.52 -6.31 -22.85
N THR A 405 -0.46 -7.12 -22.76
CA THR A 405 -0.27 -8.07 -21.65
C THR A 405 -0.28 -7.36 -20.29
N LEU A 406 0.38 -6.20 -20.18
CA LEU A 406 0.36 -5.41 -18.94
C LEU A 406 -1.05 -4.95 -18.57
N ILE A 407 -1.81 -4.43 -19.52
CA ILE A 407 -3.18 -3.95 -19.26
C ILE A 407 -4.11 -5.12 -18.94
N GLU A 408 -3.99 -6.24 -19.66
CA GLU A 408 -4.69 -7.49 -19.36
C GLU A 408 -4.44 -7.94 -17.92
N GLU A 409 -3.18 -8.02 -17.52
CA GLU A 409 -2.79 -8.47 -16.18
C GLU A 409 -3.30 -7.55 -15.07
N LEU A 410 -3.11 -6.23 -15.24
CA LEU A 410 -3.50 -5.25 -14.23
C LEU A 410 -5.02 -5.20 -14.01
N TRP A 411 -5.79 -5.30 -15.09
CA TRP A 411 -7.20 -4.93 -15.09
C TRP A 411 -8.16 -6.10 -15.33
N PHE A 412 -7.81 -7.08 -16.16
CA PHE A 412 -8.79 -8.05 -16.69
C PHE A 412 -8.50 -9.50 -16.30
N ASN A 413 -7.27 -9.84 -15.92
CA ASN A 413 -6.98 -11.19 -15.47
C ASN A 413 -7.65 -11.45 -14.12
N LEU A 414 -8.49 -12.49 -14.09
CA LEU A 414 -9.19 -12.90 -12.88
C LEU A 414 -8.20 -13.36 -11.82
N TYR A 415 -8.42 -12.94 -10.58
CA TYR A 415 -7.66 -13.35 -9.42
C TYR A 415 -8.57 -13.82 -8.29
N PRO A 416 -8.08 -14.72 -7.41
CA PRO A 416 -8.83 -15.14 -6.25
C PRO A 416 -8.77 -14.05 -5.19
N ARG A 417 -9.88 -13.78 -4.51
CA ARG A 417 -9.92 -12.75 -3.46
C ARG A 417 -9.30 -13.21 -2.14
N THR A 418 -8.97 -14.49 -2.01
CA THR A 418 -8.33 -15.07 -0.83
C THR A 418 -7.19 -16.00 -1.23
N ASN A 419 -6.20 -16.16 -0.35
CA ASN A 419 -5.13 -17.13 -0.52
C ASN A 419 -5.54 -18.57 -0.15
N ALA A 420 -6.85 -18.85 -0.02
CA ALA A 420 -7.32 -20.19 0.30
C ALA A 420 -7.04 -21.15 -0.87
N SER A 421 -6.66 -22.39 -0.57
CA SER A 421 -6.29 -23.39 -1.58
C SER A 421 -7.41 -23.76 -2.57
N ASN A 422 -8.66 -23.39 -2.27
CA ASN A 422 -9.83 -23.63 -3.11
C ASN A 422 -10.47 -22.31 -3.59
N ALA A 423 -9.76 -21.18 -3.49
CA ALA A 423 -10.27 -19.89 -3.93
C ALA A 423 -10.44 -19.91 -5.46
N VAL A 424 -11.60 -19.47 -5.92
CA VAL A 424 -11.91 -19.33 -7.35
C VAL A 424 -11.36 -17.98 -7.80
N ASN A 425 -10.72 -17.95 -8.97
CA ASN A 425 -10.38 -16.69 -9.63
C ASN A 425 -11.69 -16.09 -10.15
N ASP A 426 -12.23 -15.09 -9.46
CA ASP A 426 -13.59 -14.60 -9.69
C ASP A 426 -13.73 -13.08 -9.53
N SER A 427 -12.60 -12.37 -9.55
CA SER A 427 -12.60 -10.91 -9.50
C SER A 427 -11.48 -10.33 -10.35
N SER A 428 -11.66 -9.11 -10.86
CA SER A 428 -10.68 -8.40 -11.68
C SER A 428 -10.46 -6.96 -11.20
N GLY A 429 -9.34 -6.35 -11.60
CA GLY A 429 -9.07 -4.95 -11.25
C GLY A 429 -10.07 -3.97 -11.88
N PHE A 430 -10.55 -4.30 -13.08
CA PHE A 430 -11.60 -3.56 -13.78
C PHE A 430 -12.90 -3.60 -12.99
N GLU A 431 -13.42 -4.78 -12.69
CA GLU A 431 -14.64 -4.98 -11.92
C GLU A 431 -14.57 -4.23 -10.59
N HIS A 432 -13.50 -4.46 -9.81
CA HIS A 432 -13.38 -3.91 -8.47
C HIS A 432 -13.32 -2.38 -8.44
N VAL A 433 -12.61 -1.76 -9.41
CA VAL A 433 -12.40 -0.30 -9.43
C VAL A 433 -13.55 0.43 -10.13
N PHE A 434 -13.97 -0.06 -11.30
CA PHE A 434 -14.94 0.63 -12.16
C PHE A 434 -16.39 0.30 -11.80
N LEU A 435 -16.73 -0.98 -11.68
CA LEU A 435 -18.12 -1.42 -11.44
C LEU A 435 -18.46 -1.37 -9.96
N GLY A 436 -17.49 -1.75 -9.14
CA GLY A 436 -17.70 -1.97 -7.73
C GLY A 436 -18.43 -3.28 -7.45
N GLU A 437 -18.28 -3.69 -6.20
CA GLU A 437 -18.61 -5.04 -5.77
C GLU A 437 -19.33 -5.00 -4.42
N LEU A 438 -20.36 -5.83 -4.27
CA LEU A 438 -21.06 -6.02 -3.00
C LEU A 438 -20.75 -7.39 -2.41
N ARG A 439 -20.24 -7.40 -1.17
CA ARG A 439 -20.14 -8.60 -0.35
C ARG A 439 -21.08 -8.48 0.84
N ASN A 440 -22.22 -9.17 0.77
CA ASN A 440 -23.29 -9.05 1.76
C ASN A 440 -23.75 -7.59 1.90
N HIS A 441 -23.47 -6.93 3.03
CA HIS A 441 -23.80 -5.53 3.31
C HIS A 441 -22.56 -4.62 3.27
N THR A 442 -21.51 -5.03 2.57
CA THR A 442 -20.27 -4.26 2.45
C THR A 442 -20.01 -3.93 0.99
N VAL A 443 -19.89 -2.63 0.71
CA VAL A 443 -19.38 -2.14 -0.57
C VAL A 443 -17.86 -2.28 -0.56
N LEU A 444 -17.31 -3.04 -1.51
CA LEU A 444 -15.87 -3.28 -1.61
C LEU A 444 -15.19 -2.29 -2.56
N GLY A 445 -15.85 -1.94 -3.66
CA GLY A 445 -15.34 -1.09 -4.73
C GLY A 445 -16.20 0.14 -5.02
N LEU A 446 -16.32 0.50 -6.31
CA LEU A 446 -17.07 1.66 -6.85
C LEU A 446 -16.30 2.98 -6.67
N ASN A 447 -15.21 3.13 -7.43
CA ASN A 447 -14.38 4.34 -7.48
C ASN A 447 -14.36 4.97 -8.88
N ASN A 448 -15.46 4.83 -9.62
CA ASN A 448 -15.64 5.47 -10.92
C ASN A 448 -16.93 6.29 -10.96
N TRP A 449 -16.84 7.52 -11.49
CA TRP A 449 -17.97 8.45 -11.48
C TRP A 449 -19.11 8.04 -12.42
N LEU A 450 -18.80 7.37 -13.53
CA LEU A 450 -19.80 6.99 -14.50
C LEU A 450 -20.68 5.88 -13.93
N GLU A 451 -20.07 4.88 -13.30
CA GLU A 451 -20.83 3.83 -12.63
C GLU A 451 -21.63 4.37 -11.45
N TYR A 452 -21.02 5.24 -10.63
CA TYR A 452 -21.77 5.95 -9.58
C TYR A 452 -23.00 6.66 -10.15
N TYR A 453 -22.85 7.38 -11.26
CA TYR A 453 -23.96 8.08 -11.91
C TYR A 453 -25.05 7.11 -12.37
N LYS A 454 -24.69 6.00 -13.01
CA LYS A 454 -25.62 4.97 -13.48
C LYS A 454 -26.43 4.38 -12.32
N GLU A 455 -25.76 4.03 -11.23
CA GLU A 455 -26.40 3.45 -10.04
C GLU A 455 -27.27 4.46 -9.28
N GLU A 456 -26.84 5.72 -9.17
CA GLU A 456 -27.66 6.80 -8.60
C GLU A 456 -28.89 7.13 -9.47
N LYS A 457 -28.75 7.07 -10.79
CA LYS A 457 -29.85 7.23 -11.73
C LYS A 457 -30.88 6.11 -11.56
N SER A 458 -30.41 4.87 -11.45
CA SER A 458 -31.22 3.67 -11.21
C SER A 458 -31.90 3.62 -9.83
N GLY A 459 -31.52 4.53 -8.92
CA GLY A 459 -32.08 4.61 -7.57
C GLY A 459 -31.44 3.62 -6.59
N ASN A 460 -30.30 3.02 -6.96
CA ASN A 460 -29.55 2.09 -6.13
C ASN A 460 -28.62 2.82 -5.16
N ILE A 461 -28.23 4.05 -5.46
CA ILE A 461 -27.41 4.90 -4.58
C ILE A 461 -28.26 5.90 -3.82
N ASN A 462 -28.03 5.96 -2.52
CA ASN A 462 -28.41 7.06 -1.64
C ASN A 462 -27.15 7.85 -1.25
N TYR A 463 -26.98 9.06 -1.79
CA TYR A 463 -25.86 9.94 -1.45
C TYR A 463 -26.00 10.44 -0.01
N LEU A 464 -24.94 10.36 0.79
CA LEU A 464 -24.97 10.76 2.21
C LEU A 464 -24.25 12.08 2.47
N GLY A 465 -23.31 12.48 1.61
CA GLY A 465 -22.61 13.76 1.73
C GLY A 465 -21.15 13.68 1.29
N TRP A 466 -20.52 14.84 1.16
CA TRP A 466 -19.12 14.96 0.76
C TRP A 466 -18.18 14.97 1.98
N ILE A 467 -16.99 14.42 1.83
CA ILE A 467 -15.91 14.46 2.82
C ILE A 467 -14.97 15.63 2.52
N ASP A 468 -14.41 15.59 1.30
CA ASP A 468 -13.50 16.58 0.69
C ASP A 468 -13.69 16.54 -0.84
N HIS A 469 -13.28 17.61 -1.53
CA HIS A 469 -13.33 17.68 -2.99
C HIS A 469 -12.29 18.68 -3.53
N MET A 470 -11.91 18.49 -4.79
CA MET A 470 -11.04 19.37 -5.59
C MET A 470 -11.78 19.70 -6.88
N VAL A 471 -11.74 20.97 -7.31
CA VAL A 471 -12.49 21.43 -8.49
C VAL A 471 -11.73 21.20 -9.80
N ASP A 472 -10.40 21.33 -9.77
CA ASP A 472 -9.55 21.16 -10.95
C ASP A 472 -8.19 20.54 -10.59
N PRO A 473 -7.93 19.26 -10.94
CA PRO A 473 -8.88 18.32 -11.55
C PRO A 473 -10.09 18.07 -10.64
N ASN A 474 -11.24 17.73 -11.23
CA ASN A 474 -12.46 17.46 -10.48
C ASN A 474 -12.37 16.10 -9.78
N ILE A 475 -12.12 16.10 -8.48
CA ILE A 475 -12.00 14.90 -7.65
C ILE A 475 -12.92 15.05 -6.45
N VAL A 476 -13.66 14.00 -6.12
CA VAL A 476 -14.53 14.01 -4.95
C VAL A 476 -14.20 12.86 -4.02
N SER A 477 -14.35 13.11 -2.72
CA SER A 477 -14.39 12.10 -1.68
C SER A 477 -15.76 12.14 -1.02
N ILE A 478 -16.53 11.07 -1.11
CA ILE A 478 -17.94 11.05 -0.74
C ILE A 478 -18.31 9.81 0.06
N SER A 479 -19.44 9.90 0.75
CA SER A 479 -20.11 8.77 1.41
C SER A 479 -21.50 8.57 0.79
N PHE A 480 -21.88 7.31 0.63
CA PHE A 480 -23.17 6.90 0.08
C PHE A 480 -23.56 5.52 0.58
N ALA A 481 -24.84 5.17 0.45
CA ALA A 481 -25.30 3.79 0.56
C ALA A 481 -25.64 3.24 -0.83
N TRP A 482 -25.17 2.05 -1.14
CA TRP A 482 -25.44 1.35 -2.39
C TRP A 482 -26.25 0.08 -2.12
N LYS A 483 -27.45 -0.01 -2.68
CA LYS A 483 -28.42 -1.10 -2.45
C LYS A 483 -28.65 -1.39 -0.96
N GLY A 484 -28.63 -0.33 -0.14
CA GLY A 484 -28.82 -0.38 1.31
C GLY A 484 -27.56 -0.67 2.13
N ALA A 485 -26.41 -0.98 1.50
CA ALA A 485 -25.12 -1.11 2.16
C ALA A 485 -24.40 0.23 2.21
N VAL A 486 -24.02 0.70 3.40
CA VAL A 486 -23.24 1.95 3.53
C VAL A 486 -21.82 1.68 3.03
N ALA A 487 -21.39 2.44 2.03
CA ALA A 487 -20.04 2.36 1.52
C ALA A 487 -19.05 2.98 2.52
N PRO A 488 -17.84 2.40 2.70
CA PRO A 488 -16.72 3.17 3.22
C PRO A 488 -16.50 4.39 2.33
N ILE A 489 -15.77 5.40 2.81
CA ILE A 489 -15.46 6.60 2.02
C ILE A 489 -14.87 6.16 0.66
N ARG A 490 -15.45 6.71 -0.42
CA ARG A 490 -15.00 6.47 -1.80
C ARG A 490 -14.50 7.76 -2.39
N SER A 491 -13.57 7.65 -3.32
CA SER A 491 -13.00 8.81 -3.97
C SER A 491 -12.71 8.51 -5.42
N PHE A 492 -13.03 9.47 -6.28
CA PHE A 492 -12.93 9.30 -7.74
C PHE A 492 -12.85 10.64 -8.44
N PHE A 493 -12.29 10.63 -9.65
CA PHE A 493 -12.37 11.75 -10.58
C PHE A 493 -13.80 11.87 -11.12
N VAL A 494 -14.26 13.08 -11.42
CA VAL A 494 -15.57 13.31 -12.05
C VAL A 494 -15.39 13.90 -13.45
N GLY A 495 -16.01 13.24 -14.43
CA GLY A 495 -16.01 13.70 -15.82
C GLY A 495 -14.76 13.32 -16.60
N THR A 496 -13.80 12.60 -16.03
CA THR A 496 -12.67 12.00 -16.76
C THR A 496 -13.12 10.89 -17.69
N SER A 497 -12.33 10.60 -18.72
CA SER A 497 -12.58 9.42 -19.57
C SER A 497 -12.10 8.12 -18.90
N PRO A 498 -12.64 6.95 -19.31
CA PRO A 498 -12.19 5.65 -18.81
C PRO A 498 -10.68 5.43 -19.04
N GLU A 499 -10.17 5.85 -20.19
CA GLU A 499 -8.76 5.71 -20.53
C GLU A 499 -7.83 6.59 -19.68
N PHE A 500 -8.29 7.78 -19.24
CA PHE A 500 -7.55 8.58 -18.28
C PHE A 500 -7.47 7.91 -16.91
N ASP A 501 -8.62 7.47 -16.38
CA ASP A 501 -8.70 6.80 -15.07
C ASP A 501 -7.78 5.57 -15.03
N MET A 502 -7.84 4.73 -16.07
CA MET A 502 -6.99 3.55 -16.21
C MET A 502 -5.51 3.91 -16.41
N ALA A 503 -5.19 4.98 -17.13
CA ALA A 503 -3.80 5.39 -17.36
C ALA A 503 -3.13 5.88 -16.05
N VAL A 504 -3.81 6.70 -15.26
CA VAL A 504 -3.29 7.18 -13.96
C VAL A 504 -3.14 6.03 -12.97
N ALA A 505 -4.12 5.14 -12.89
CA ALA A 505 -4.02 3.94 -12.06
C ALA A 505 -2.88 3.03 -12.51
N THR A 506 -2.69 2.81 -13.82
CA THR A 506 -1.57 2.04 -14.37
C THR A 506 -0.22 2.66 -14.04
N LEU A 507 -0.08 3.99 -14.18
CA LEU A 507 1.13 4.72 -13.79
C LEU A 507 1.49 4.44 -12.32
N CYS A 508 0.53 4.61 -11.43
CA CYS A 508 0.76 4.46 -9.99
C CYS A 508 0.93 3.01 -9.56
N ALA A 509 0.20 2.06 -10.16
CA ALA A 509 0.35 0.63 -9.91
C ALA A 509 1.76 0.16 -10.26
N VAL A 510 2.31 0.59 -11.39
CA VAL A 510 3.66 0.20 -11.82
C VAL A 510 4.75 0.97 -11.08
N ALA A 511 4.58 2.27 -10.86
CA ALA A 511 5.62 3.11 -10.27
C ALA A 511 5.66 3.11 -8.74
N ARG A 512 4.54 2.81 -8.09
CA ARG A 512 4.26 2.97 -6.65
C ARG A 512 3.30 1.90 -6.13
N THR A 513 3.47 0.64 -6.53
CA THR A 513 2.66 -0.48 -6.02
C THR A 513 2.57 -0.45 -4.49
N ASP A 514 1.37 -0.51 -3.93
CA ASP A 514 1.11 -0.49 -2.47
C ASP A 514 1.68 0.74 -1.73
N GLN A 515 2.08 1.79 -2.44
CA GLN A 515 2.66 3.01 -1.90
C GLN A 515 1.83 4.22 -2.34
N VAL A 516 1.96 5.31 -1.58
CA VAL A 516 1.35 6.58 -1.95
C VAL A 516 2.01 7.10 -3.24
N CYS A 517 1.18 7.40 -4.25
CA CYS A 517 1.60 7.96 -5.52
C CYS A 517 1.30 9.48 -5.54
N PRO A 518 2.27 10.36 -5.27
CA PRO A 518 2.04 11.80 -5.28
C PRO A 518 1.91 12.30 -6.73
N LEU A 519 0.80 12.96 -7.02
CA LEU A 519 0.49 13.50 -8.35
C LEU A 519 0.18 15.00 -8.27
N THR A 520 0.39 15.69 -9.39
CA THR A 520 0.00 17.08 -9.55
C THR A 520 -0.63 17.23 -10.94
N ILE A 521 -1.82 17.81 -10.99
CA ILE A 521 -2.50 18.16 -12.23
C ILE A 521 -3.00 19.60 -12.08
N ASN A 522 -2.82 20.43 -13.11
CA ASN A 522 -3.20 21.84 -13.14
C ASN A 522 -2.64 22.64 -11.95
N GLY A 523 -1.43 22.28 -11.49
CA GLY A 523 -0.77 22.90 -10.34
C GLY A 523 -1.36 22.52 -8.98
N LYS A 524 -2.38 21.64 -8.93
CA LYS A 524 -2.99 21.13 -7.70
C LYS A 524 -2.45 19.74 -7.38
N SER A 525 -1.95 19.58 -6.16
CA SER A 525 -1.37 18.31 -5.71
C SER A 525 -2.39 17.47 -4.97
N PHE A 526 -2.38 16.17 -5.25
CA PHE A 526 -3.19 15.16 -4.57
C PHE A 526 -2.38 13.86 -4.53
N THR A 527 -2.92 12.83 -3.88
CA THR A 527 -2.28 11.52 -3.90
C THR A 527 -3.18 10.50 -4.56
N TYR A 528 -2.60 9.49 -5.17
CA TYR A 528 -3.30 8.37 -5.76
C TYR A 528 -2.85 7.10 -5.08
N GLN A 529 -3.79 6.23 -4.72
CA GLN A 529 -3.52 4.98 -4.05
C GLN A 529 -3.83 3.83 -5.00
N THR A 530 -2.91 2.88 -5.11
CA THR A 530 -3.15 1.58 -5.74
C THR A 530 -2.78 0.48 -4.75
N TYR A 531 -3.51 -0.64 -4.79
CA TYR A 531 -3.19 -1.84 -4.03
C TYR A 531 -3.06 -3.03 -4.96
N ASP A 532 -2.12 -3.92 -4.63
CA ASP A 532 -1.86 -5.15 -5.37
C ASP A 532 -2.45 -6.39 -4.69
N VAL A 533 -2.71 -7.43 -5.48
CA VAL A 533 -3.10 -8.76 -5.02
C VAL A 533 -1.86 -9.54 -4.56
N ARG A 534 -1.43 -9.28 -3.32
CA ARG A 534 -0.15 -9.76 -2.74
C ARG A 534 0.12 -11.27 -2.72
N HIS A 535 -0.85 -12.12 -3.04
CA HIS A 535 -0.69 -13.57 -3.04
C HIS A 535 -0.52 -14.15 -4.46
N LYS A 536 -0.43 -13.28 -5.47
CA LYS A 536 -0.05 -13.61 -6.83
C LYS A 536 1.33 -13.01 -7.12
N LEU A 537 2.04 -13.61 -8.08
CA LEU A 537 3.34 -13.08 -8.52
C LEU A 537 3.16 -11.92 -9.49
N GLN A 538 2.01 -11.88 -10.15
CA GLN A 538 1.56 -10.85 -11.06
C GLN A 538 1.18 -9.58 -10.31
N LEU A 539 1.39 -8.43 -10.95
CA LEU A 539 0.91 -7.16 -10.46
C LEU A 539 -0.53 -6.98 -10.95
N GLN A 540 -1.51 -7.12 -10.04
CA GLN A 540 -2.92 -7.04 -10.36
C GLN A 540 -3.59 -6.00 -9.46
N ILE A 541 -4.41 -5.12 -10.03
CA ILE A 541 -5.01 -4.04 -9.25
C ILE A 541 -6.13 -4.61 -8.38
N ALA A 542 -5.93 -4.55 -7.06
CA ALA A 542 -6.93 -4.87 -6.06
C ALA A 542 -7.76 -3.66 -5.64
N ALA A 543 -7.25 -2.44 -5.84
CA ALA A 543 -7.98 -1.18 -5.67
C ALA A 543 -7.17 -0.02 -6.25
N ALA A 544 -7.84 0.99 -6.77
CA ALA A 544 -7.25 2.20 -7.31
C ALA A 544 -8.18 3.40 -7.10
N TYR A 545 -7.69 4.48 -6.49
CA TYR A 545 -8.49 5.68 -6.25
C TYR A 545 -7.62 6.91 -5.91
N PRO A 546 -8.04 8.13 -6.28
CA PRO A 546 -7.42 9.36 -5.80
C PRO A 546 -7.78 9.63 -4.33
N ILE A 547 -6.93 10.36 -3.63
CA ILE A 547 -7.13 10.85 -2.26
C ILE A 547 -7.01 12.37 -2.32
N VAL A 548 -8.13 13.03 -2.03
CA VAL A 548 -8.25 14.50 -2.01
C VAL A 548 -7.60 15.05 -0.74
N PRO A 549 -6.81 16.13 -0.83
CA PRO A 549 -6.37 16.87 0.36
C PRO A 549 -7.56 17.42 1.16
N PRO A 550 -7.49 17.50 2.50
CA PRO A 550 -8.56 18.08 3.31
C PRO A 550 -8.84 19.54 2.92
N HIS A 551 -10.12 19.92 2.82
CA HIS A 551 -10.58 21.25 2.38
C HIS A 551 -10.05 22.41 3.25
N SER A 552 -9.66 22.15 4.50
CA SER A 552 -8.98 23.12 5.36
C SER A 552 -7.63 23.62 4.83
N ALA A 553 -7.06 22.94 3.83
CA ALA A 553 -5.81 23.33 3.17
C ALA A 553 -5.97 24.39 2.07
N GLU A 554 -7.18 24.64 1.54
CA GLU A 554 -7.40 25.59 0.43
C GLU A 554 -7.72 27.03 0.87
N ILE A 555 -7.90 27.28 2.17
CA ILE A 555 -8.21 28.63 2.70
C ILE A 555 -6.94 29.50 2.86
N VAL A 556 -5.75 28.93 2.66
CA VAL A 556 -4.48 29.67 2.67
C VAL A 556 -3.98 29.84 1.23
N GLY A 557 -4.57 30.80 0.51
CA GLY A 557 -4.19 31.21 -0.84
C GLY A 557 -4.16 32.71 -0.97
#